data_AF-A0AAW0ZBN3-F1
#
_entry.id   AF-A0AAW0ZBN3-F1
#
_cell.length_a   1.000
_cell.length_b   1.000
_cell.length_c   1.000
_cell.angle_alpha   90.00
_cell.angle_beta   90.00
_cell.angle_gamma   90.00
#
_symmetry.space_group_name_H-M   'P 1'
#
loop_
_entity.id
_entity.type
_entity.pdbx_description
1 polymer ?
#
loop_
_entity_poly.entity_id
_entity_poly.type
_entity_poly.pdbx_seq_one_letter_code
_entity_poly.pdbx_strand_id
1 'polypeptide(L)' 'MIVLHWIKTPPHTLKTFVANRATQIQQDTQFSQWRHVPSHHNPGDSLSRSTDHADLINNRLWYNGPQ' A
#
# COMPACT_ATOMS: atom_id res chain seq x y z
N MET A 1 8.74 2.98 -10.67
CA MET A 1 7.28 2.85 -10.83
C MET A 1 6.72 2.29 -9.53
N ILE A 2 5.74 2.96 -8.92
CA ILE A 2 5.13 2.56 -7.63
C ILE A 2 3.64 2.29 -7.82
N VAL A 3 2.98 1.62 -6.87
CA VAL A 3 1.56 1.22 -6.97
C VAL A 3 0.64 2.41 -7.29
N LEU A 4 0.90 3.60 -6.74
CA LEU A 4 0.12 4.81 -7.04
C LEU A 4 0.12 5.19 -8.52
N HIS A 5 1.19 4.88 -9.24
CA HIS A 5 1.24 5.11 -10.68
C HIS A 5 0.23 4.20 -11.38
N TRP A 6 0.21 2.90 -11.07
CA TRP A 6 -0.76 1.96 -11.64
C TRP A 6 -2.21 2.30 -11.30
N ILE A 7 -2.46 2.76 -10.08
CA ILE A 7 -3.80 3.20 -9.67
C ILE A 7 -4.25 4.39 -10.53
N LYS A 8 -3.36 5.28 -10.98
CA LYS A 8 -3.70 6.43 -11.85
C LYS A 8 -3.69 6.10 -13.34
N THR A 9 -3.09 4.99 -13.74
CA THR A 9 -3.01 4.57 -15.15
C THR A 9 -4.37 4.03 -15.61
N PRO A 10 -4.82 4.36 -16.84
CA PRO A 10 -6.00 3.72 -17.43
C PRO A 10 -5.83 2.19 -17.46
N PRO A 11 -6.74 1.39 -16.86
CA PRO A 11 -6.52 -0.04 -16.68
C PRO A 11 -6.28 -0.83 -17.97
N HIS A 12 -6.86 -0.41 -19.09
CA HIS A 12 -6.72 -1.07 -20.40
C HIS A 12 -5.29 -1.04 -20.96
N THR A 13 -4.40 -0.18 -20.45
CA THR A 13 -2.98 -0.15 -20.84
C THR A 13 -2.11 -1.05 -19.97
N LEU A 14 -2.68 -1.72 -18.96
CA LEU A 14 -1.97 -2.57 -18.01
C LEU A 14 -2.21 -4.06 -18.33
N LYS A 15 -1.28 -4.92 -17.88
CA LYS A 15 -1.48 -6.38 -17.96
C LYS A 15 -2.70 -6.79 -17.14
N THR A 16 -3.46 -7.79 -17.60
CA THR A 16 -4.75 -8.24 -17.03
C THR A 16 -4.79 -8.29 -15.51
N PHE A 17 -3.79 -8.89 -14.87
CA PHE A 17 -3.74 -9.01 -13.41
C PHE A 17 -3.67 -7.66 -12.67
N VAL A 18 -2.92 -6.70 -13.23
CA VAL A 18 -2.79 -5.35 -12.66
C VAL A 18 -4.00 -4.51 -13.04
N ALA A 19 -4.46 -4.62 -14.29
CA ALA A 19 -5.66 -3.94 -14.80
C ALA A 19 -6.88 -4.25 -13.94
N ASN A 20 -7.15 -5.53 -13.66
CA ASN A 20 -8.30 -5.94 -12.87
C ASN A 20 -8.31 -5.32 -11.46
N ARG A 21 -7.14 -5.26 -10.79
CA ARG A 21 -7.03 -4.64 -9.46
C ARG A 21 -7.11 -3.12 -9.51
N ALA A 22 -6.47 -2.50 -10.49
CA ALA A 22 -6.54 -1.06 -10.68
C ALA A 22 -8.00 -0.62 -10.91
N THR A 23 -8.76 -1.37 -11.71
CA THR A 23 -10.19 -1.13 -11.93
C THR A 23 -10.99 -1.21 -10.63
N GLN A 24 -10.80 -2.27 -9.83
CA GLN A 24 -11.49 -2.39 -8.53
C GLN A 24 -11.19 -1.20 -7.62
N ILE A 25 -9.92 -0.84 -7.46
CA ILE A 25 -9.50 0.32 -6.64
C ILE A 25 -10.13 1.62 -7.16
N GLN A 26 -10.12 1.85 -8.47
CA GLN A 26 -10.70 3.05 -9.10
C GLN A 26 -12.23 3.12 -8.95
N GLN A 27 -12.92 1.99 -8.83
CA GLN A 27 -14.36 1.91 -8.62
C GLN A 27 -14.73 2.15 -7.15
N ASP A 28 -13.93 1.63 -6.23
CA ASP A 28 -14.25 1.63 -4.80
C ASP A 28 -13.73 2.88 -4.05
N THR A 29 -12.77 3.61 -4.64
CA THR A 29 -12.08 4.72 -3.96
C THR A 29 -11.74 5.88 -4.91
N GLN A 30 -11.51 7.06 -4.32
CA GLN A 30 -11.03 8.25 -5.03
C GLN A 30 -9.50 8.35 -4.96
N PHE A 31 -8.88 8.88 -6.03
CA PHE A 31 -7.42 9.08 -6.07
C PHE A 31 -6.87 9.94 -4.93
N SER A 32 -7.67 10.88 -4.40
CA SER A 32 -7.31 11.74 -3.27
C SER A 32 -7.11 10.96 -1.96
N GLN A 33 -7.66 9.75 -1.84
CA GLN A 33 -7.52 8.91 -0.65
C GLN A 33 -6.16 8.20 -0.59
N TRP A 34 -5.45 8.11 -1.72
CA TRP A 34 -4.20 7.37 -1.82
C TRP A 34 -2.99 8.31 -1.80
N ARG A 35 -2.04 8.02 -0.91
CA ARG A 35 -0.77 8.74 -0.79
C ARG A 35 0.39 7.78 -0.60
N HIS A 36 1.58 8.25 -0.98
CA HIS A 36 2.80 7.50 -0.73
C HIS A 36 3.16 7.61 0.74
N VAL A 37 3.44 6.48 1.38
CA VAL A 37 3.97 6.41 2.73
C VAL A 37 5.44 6.00 2.63
N PRO A 38 6.38 6.80 3.16
CA PRO A 38 7.79 6.40 3.22
C PRO A 38 7.95 5.07 3.95
N SER A 39 8.89 4.22 3.52
CA SER A 39 9.06 2.86 4.07
C SER A 39 9.20 2.82 5.59
N HIS A 40 9.90 3.79 6.18
CA HIS A 40 10.09 3.89 7.63
C HIS A 40 8.80 4.26 8.40
N HIS A 41 7.77 4.75 7.71
CA HIS A 41 6.44 5.02 8.25
C HIS A 41 5.39 4.01 7.77
N ASN A 42 5.78 2.95 7.04
CA ASN A 42 4.83 1.92 6.62
C ASN A 42 4.74 0.81 7.67
N PRO A 43 3.62 0.69 8.42
CA PRO A 43 3.46 -0.41 9.39
C PRO A 43 3.50 -1.79 8.74
N GLY A 44 3.09 -1.92 7.47
CA GLY A 44 3.13 -3.18 6.74
C GLY A 44 4.54 -3.70 6.47
N ASP A 45 5.56 -2.84 6.45
CA ASP A 45 6.95 -3.24 6.28
C ASP A 45 7.41 -4.10 7.47
N SER A 46 6.95 -3.81 8.69
CA SER A 46 7.33 -4.57 9.89
C SER A 46 6.90 -6.05 9.80
N LEU A 47 5.72 -6.34 9.26
CA LEU A 47 5.28 -7.71 9.05
C LEU A 47 5.98 -8.39 7.86
N SER A 48 6.14 -7.68 6.75
CA SER A 48 6.71 -8.27 5.53
C SER A 48 8.22 -8.56 5.62
N ARG A 49 8.94 -7.90 6.54
CA ARG A 49 10.38 -8.09 6.76
C ARG A 49 10.73 -9.10 7.84
N SER A 50 9.74 -9.86 8.35
CA SER A 50 9.95 -10.87 9.41
C SER A 50 10.58 -10.27 10.67
N THR A 51 9.93 -9.24 11.22
CA THR A 51 10.30 -8.66 12.53
C THR A 51 10.08 -9.68 13.65
N ASP A 52 10.96 -9.67 14.65
CA ASP A 52 10.80 -10.50 15.85
C ASP A 52 9.46 -10.21 16.54
N HIS A 53 8.83 -11.23 17.12
CA HIS A 53 7.57 -11.07 17.84
C HIS A 53 7.66 -10.05 18.98
N ALA A 54 8.78 -10.00 19.70
CA ALA A 54 9.00 -9.05 20.79
C ALA A 54 9.09 -7.61 20.28
N ASP A 55 9.70 -7.41 19.12
CA ASP A 55 9.81 -6.10 18.47
C ASP A 55 8.44 -5.65 17.93
N LEU A 56 7.64 -6.57 17.40
CA LEU A 56 6.30 -6.27 16.89
C LEU A 56 5.33 -5.86 18.01
N ILE A 57 5.37 -6.53 19.17
CA ILE A 57 4.51 -6.20 20.33
C ILE A 57 4.74 -4.76 20.79
N ASN A 58 5.98 -4.28 20.72
CA ASN A 58 6.35 -2.93 21.14
C ASN A 58 6.34 -1.91 19.98
N ASN A 59 5.94 -2.33 18.77
CA ASN A 59 5.98 -1.48 17.58
C ASN A 59 4.80 -0.50 17.54
N ARG A 60 5.04 0.74 17.95
CA ARG A 60 4.02 1.80 17.91
C ARG A 60 3.54 2.11 16.50
N LEU A 61 4.38 2.00 15.48
CA LEU A 61 4.00 2.26 14.09
C LEU A 61 2.94 1.25 13.63
N TRP A 62 3.11 -0.03 13.98
CA TRP A 62 2.16 -1.10 13.66
C TRP A 62 0.75 -0.80 14.20
N TYR A 63 0.64 -0.39 15.46
CA TYR A 63 -0.66 -0.18 16.11
C TYR A 63 -1.31 1.17 15.81
N ASN A 64 -0.52 2.21 15.53
CA ASN A 64 -1.06 3.57 15.32
C ASN A 64 -1.12 3.97 13.84
N GLY A 65 -0.54 3.17 12.95
CA GLY A 65 -0.52 3.42 11.52
C GLY A 65 0.58 4.40 11.09
N PRO A 66 0.57 4.78 9.80
CA PRO A 66 1.55 5.71 9.24
C PRO A 66 1.53 7.07 9.91
N GLN A 67 2.71 7.56 10.31
CA GLN A 67 2.92 8.94 10.78
C GLN A 67 3.30 9.88 9.64
#